data_AF-D4VFL6-F1
#
_entry.id   AF-D4VFL6-F1
#
_cell.length_a   1.000
_cell.length_b   1.000
_cell.length_c   1.000
_cell.angle_alpha   90.00
_cell.angle_beta   90.00
_cell.angle_gamma   90.00
#
_symmetry.space_group_name_H-M   'P 1'
#
loop_
_entity.id
_entity.type
_entity.pdbx_description
1 polymer ?
#
loop_
_entity_poly.entity_id
_entity_poly.type
_entity_poly.pdbx_seq_one_letter_code
_entity_poly.pdbx_strand_id
1 'polypeptide(L)'
;MYKIFHGFHLVEAYQDLKKAKRLAKNQTVARCIKLTVAITLSLILWLLPIDTFGIEGLTVIEQRLISIFIFATLMWVFEAVPAWTTSVLIVVLLLLTVSDSSLWFLTQGISTEELGQTVKYKSIMHCFADPIIMLFIGGFILAIAATKSGLDVLLARVMLRPFGTQSRYVLLGFILVTAVFSMFLSNTATAAMMLTFLTPVLKVLPADGKGKIGLAMAIPVAANVGGMGTPIGTPPNAIALKYLNDPEGLNLNIGFGEWMSFMLPYTIIVLFIAWFILLRLFPFKTKKY
;
A
#
# COMPACT_ATOMS: atom_id res chain seq x y z
N MET A 1 -6.49 -43.23 16.34
CA MET A 1 -5.83 -44.23 17.21
C MET A 1 -4.36 -44.43 16.80
N TYR A 2 -3.54 -43.36 16.77
CA TYR A 2 -2.09 -43.42 16.56
C TYR A 2 -1.47 -42.21 17.27
N LYS A 3 -1.36 -42.26 18.61
CA LYS A 3 -0.69 -41.23 19.44
C LYS A 3 0.37 -41.83 20.36
N ILE A 4 0.84 -43.05 20.08
CA ILE A 4 1.76 -43.81 20.95
C ILE A 4 2.98 -44.27 20.15
N PHE A 5 3.66 -43.35 19.45
CA PHE A 5 5.01 -43.57 18.93
C PHE A 5 5.87 -42.35 19.24
N HIS A 6 6.79 -42.50 20.19
CA HIS A 6 7.85 -41.51 20.45
C HIS A 6 8.68 -41.35 19.17
N GLY A 7 8.56 -40.19 18.51
CA GLY A 7 9.20 -39.88 17.23
C GLY A 7 8.26 -39.40 16.13
N PHE A 8 6.93 -39.61 16.26
CA PHE A 8 5.97 -39.18 15.23
C PHE A 8 5.98 -37.66 15.00
N HIS A 9 6.12 -36.86 16.06
CA HIS A 9 6.27 -35.41 15.97
C HIS A 9 7.55 -34.96 15.24
N LEU A 10 8.63 -35.75 15.28
CA LEU A 10 9.85 -35.47 14.51
C LEU A 10 9.64 -35.74 13.02
N VAL A 11 8.83 -36.75 12.68
CA VAL A 11 8.46 -37.06 11.29
C VAL A 11 7.52 -35.98 10.73
N GLU A 12 6.52 -35.52 11.49
CA GLU A 12 5.68 -34.38 11.12
C GLU A 12 6.51 -33.11 10.91
N ALA A 13 7.38 -32.76 11.86
CA ALA A 13 8.27 -31.61 11.75
C ALA A 13 9.21 -31.71 10.53
N TYR A 14 9.73 -32.90 10.22
CA TYR A 14 10.55 -33.12 9.02
C TYR A 14 9.73 -32.95 7.73
N GLN A 15 8.49 -33.44 7.69
CA GLN A 15 7.60 -33.27 6.53
C GLN A 15 7.21 -31.81 6.32
N ASP A 16 6.88 -31.09 7.39
CA ASP A 16 6.60 -29.64 7.35
C ASP A 16 7.82 -28.85 6.90
N LEU A 17 9.01 -29.19 7.38
CA LEU A 17 10.27 -28.57 6.96
C LEU A 17 10.58 -28.86 5.48
N LYS A 18 10.33 -30.08 5.01
CA LYS A 18 10.49 -30.45 3.59
C LYS A 18 9.47 -29.71 2.71
N LYS A 19 8.22 -29.58 3.17
CA LYS A 19 7.16 -28.82 2.49
C LYS A 19 7.50 -27.33 2.43
N ALA A 20 7.95 -26.74 3.54
CA ALA A 20 8.41 -25.35 3.60
C ALA A 20 9.60 -25.10 2.66
N LYS A 21 10.60 -25.99 2.63
CA LYS A 21 11.73 -25.90 1.68
C LYS A 21 11.28 -26.00 0.23
N ARG A 22 10.32 -26.89 -0.10
CA ARG A 22 9.77 -27.00 -1.46
C ARG A 22 9.00 -25.75 -1.87
N LEU A 23 8.18 -25.20 -0.98
CA LEU A 23 7.45 -23.95 -1.20
C LEU A 23 8.42 -22.78 -1.40
N ALA A 24 9.44 -22.66 -0.55
CA ALA A 24 10.48 -21.65 -0.68
C ALA A 24 11.24 -21.78 -2.01
N LYS A 25 11.64 -22.99 -2.41
CA LYS A 25 12.28 -23.24 -3.71
C LYS A 25 11.39 -22.81 -4.88
N ASN A 26 10.10 -23.17 -4.85
CA ASN A 26 9.15 -22.77 -5.89
C ASN A 26 8.96 -21.25 -5.93
N GLN A 27 8.93 -20.57 -4.77
CA GLN A 27 8.88 -19.12 -4.70
C GLN A 27 10.14 -18.48 -5.28
N THR A 28 11.33 -19.02 -5.02
CA THR A 28 12.58 -18.54 -5.63
C THR A 28 12.57 -18.70 -7.14
N VAL A 29 12.17 -19.87 -7.65
CA VAL A 29 12.08 -20.10 -9.11
C VAL A 29 11.08 -19.14 -9.75
N ALA A 30 9.90 -18.95 -9.15
CA ALA A 30 8.91 -18.00 -9.64
C ALA A 30 9.43 -16.56 -9.65
N ARG A 31 10.17 -16.15 -8.61
CA ARG A 31 10.84 -14.82 -8.56
C ARG A 31 11.88 -14.68 -9.67
N CYS A 32 12.72 -15.68 -9.89
CA CYS A 32 13.71 -15.66 -10.97
C CYS A 32 13.03 -15.51 -12.34
N ILE A 33 11.97 -16.28 -12.62
CA ILE A 33 11.22 -16.16 -13.88
C ILE A 33 10.65 -14.75 -14.04
N LYS A 34 9.98 -14.21 -13.02
CA LYS A 34 9.43 -12.85 -13.04
C LYS A 34 10.50 -11.78 -13.33
N LEU A 35 11.65 -11.89 -12.66
CA LEU A 35 12.79 -10.99 -12.87
C LEU A 35 13.34 -11.11 -14.29
N THR A 36 13.53 -12.33 -14.79
CA THR A 36 14.01 -12.56 -16.15
C THR A 36 13.06 -11.94 -17.16
N VAL A 37 11.75 -12.15 -17.04
CA VAL A 37 10.76 -11.55 -17.95
C VAL A 37 10.81 -10.02 -17.91
N ALA A 38 10.83 -9.41 -16.72
CA ALA A 38 10.89 -7.96 -16.58
C ALA A 38 12.18 -7.37 -17.19
N ILE A 39 13.33 -7.99 -16.91
CA ILE A 39 14.62 -7.54 -17.43
C ILE A 39 14.69 -7.73 -18.95
N THR A 40 14.31 -8.90 -19.46
CA THR A 40 14.39 -9.22 -20.89
C THR A 40 13.52 -8.28 -21.70
N LEU A 41 12.26 -8.05 -21.31
CA LEU A 41 11.37 -7.12 -22.02
C LEU A 41 11.92 -5.69 -22.02
N SER A 42 12.46 -5.24 -20.89
CA SER A 42 13.04 -3.90 -20.77
C SER A 42 14.31 -3.75 -21.59
N LEU A 43 15.15 -4.78 -21.66
CA LEU A 43 16.35 -4.81 -22.50
C LEU A 43 16.02 -4.88 -23.99
N ILE A 44 14.94 -5.56 -24.38
CA ILE A 44 14.46 -5.56 -25.76
C ILE A 44 14.11 -4.12 -26.15
N LEU A 45 13.30 -3.42 -25.35
CA LEU A 45 12.95 -2.02 -25.61
C LEU A 45 14.17 -1.09 -25.63
N TRP A 46 15.16 -1.36 -24.78
CA TRP A 46 16.40 -0.61 -24.71
C TRP A 46 17.26 -0.74 -25.98
N LEU A 47 17.24 -1.92 -26.62
CA LEU A 47 18.09 -2.24 -27.77
C LEU A 47 17.37 -2.07 -29.12
N LEU A 48 16.06 -1.82 -29.11
CA LEU A 48 15.31 -1.59 -30.33
C LEU A 48 15.76 -0.29 -31.03
N PRO A 49 15.83 -0.25 -32.37
CA PRO A 49 16.07 0.99 -33.09
C PRO A 49 14.97 2.02 -32.79
N ILE A 50 15.35 3.29 -32.64
CA ILE A 50 14.44 4.40 -32.30
C ILE A 50 13.26 4.48 -33.29
N ASP A 51 13.52 4.24 -34.57
CA ASP A 51 12.50 4.28 -35.64
C ASP A 51 11.35 3.27 -35.41
N THR A 52 11.60 2.18 -34.68
CA THR A 52 10.58 1.15 -34.42
C THR A 52 9.47 1.62 -33.48
N PHE A 53 9.72 2.67 -32.70
CA PHE A 53 8.72 3.23 -31.79
C PHE A 53 7.66 4.07 -32.52
N GLY A 54 7.94 4.51 -33.75
CA GLY A 54 7.01 5.32 -34.55
C GLY A 54 6.73 6.71 -33.96
N ILE A 55 7.64 7.22 -33.11
CA ILE A 55 7.56 8.54 -32.49
C ILE A 55 8.56 9.45 -33.19
N GLU A 56 8.07 10.50 -33.86
CA GLU A 56 8.93 11.49 -34.51
C GLU A 56 9.79 12.23 -33.48
N GLY A 57 11.11 12.33 -33.73
CA GLY A 57 12.04 13.05 -32.88
C GLY A 57 12.41 12.37 -31.56
N LEU A 58 12.10 11.08 -31.39
CA LEU A 58 12.45 10.33 -30.18
C LEU A 58 13.97 10.26 -29.99
N THR A 59 14.43 10.69 -28.82
CA THR A 59 15.84 10.68 -28.46
C THR A 59 16.25 9.39 -27.75
N VAL A 60 17.55 9.10 -27.72
CA VAL A 60 18.10 7.95 -26.97
C VAL A 60 17.72 8.02 -25.49
N ILE A 61 17.72 9.22 -24.88
CA ILE A 61 17.34 9.39 -23.48
C ILE A 61 15.87 9.06 -23.24
N GLU A 62 14.97 9.49 -24.12
CA GLU A 62 13.54 9.19 -24.01
C GLU A 62 13.27 7.69 -24.20
N GLN A 63 13.97 7.03 -25.12
CA GLN A 63 13.91 5.57 -25.26
C GLN A 63 14.32 4.83 -23.97
N ARG A 64 15.40 5.29 -23.31
CA ARG A 64 15.84 4.74 -22.02
C ARG A 64 14.79 4.93 -20.95
N LEU A 65 14.15 6.10 -20.92
CA LEU A 65 13.05 6.39 -19.98
C LEU A 65 11.86 5.45 -20.20
N ILE A 66 11.45 5.20 -21.45
CA ILE A 66 10.40 4.22 -21.78
C ILE A 66 10.77 2.83 -21.26
N SER A 67 12.02 2.41 -21.49
CA SER A 67 12.52 1.10 -21.07
C SER A 67 12.52 0.96 -19.54
N ILE A 68 12.98 1.98 -18.81
CA ILE A 68 12.97 2.03 -17.34
C ILE A 68 11.52 2.06 -16.81
N PHE A 69 10.60 2.74 -17.48
CA PHE A 69 9.20 2.80 -17.10
C PHE A 69 8.50 1.44 -17.23
N ILE A 70 8.74 0.72 -18.32
CA ILE A 70 8.22 -0.65 -18.50
C ILE A 70 8.85 -1.59 -17.48
N PHE A 71 10.15 -1.46 -17.22
CA PHE A 71 10.83 -2.21 -16.16
C PHE A 71 10.16 -1.98 -14.80
N ALA A 72 9.95 -0.72 -14.41
CA ALA A 72 9.28 -0.33 -13.17
C ALA A 72 7.89 -0.95 -13.05
N THR A 73 7.09 -0.82 -14.12
CA THR A 73 5.71 -1.32 -14.19
C THR A 73 5.67 -2.83 -14.00
N LEU A 74 6.49 -3.58 -14.74
CA LEU A 74 6.54 -5.04 -14.64
C LEU A 74 7.04 -5.49 -13.26
N MET A 75 8.04 -4.82 -12.71
CA MET A 75 8.59 -5.12 -11.38
C MET A 75 7.57 -4.91 -10.26
N TRP A 76 6.77 -3.84 -10.33
CA TRP A 76 5.69 -3.60 -9.37
C TRP A 76 4.51 -4.55 -9.56
N VAL A 77 4.07 -4.81 -10.81
CA VAL A 77 2.94 -5.73 -11.10
C VAL A 77 3.28 -7.17 -10.71
N PHE A 78 4.49 -7.62 -10.99
CA PHE A 78 4.90 -8.98 -10.65
C PHE A 78 5.29 -9.16 -9.18
N GLU A 79 5.50 -8.06 -8.45
CA GLU A 79 6.06 -8.05 -7.09
C GLU A 79 7.28 -8.99 -6.97
N ALA A 80 8.18 -8.90 -7.96
CA ALA A 80 9.32 -9.81 -8.07
C ALA A 80 10.31 -9.63 -6.89
N VAL A 81 10.45 -8.38 -6.44
CA VAL A 81 11.19 -7.93 -5.26
C VAL A 81 10.31 -6.95 -4.47
N PRO A 82 10.67 -6.60 -3.22
CA PRO A 82 9.92 -5.60 -2.47
C PRO A 82 9.80 -4.28 -3.25
N ALA A 83 8.65 -3.62 -3.15
CA ALA A 83 8.36 -2.40 -3.92
C ALA A 83 9.40 -1.29 -3.71
N TRP A 84 9.95 -1.15 -2.51
CA TRP A 84 11.02 -0.18 -2.20
C TRP A 84 12.31 -0.50 -2.96
N THR A 85 12.64 -1.78 -3.17
CA THR A 85 13.84 -2.20 -3.92
C THR A 85 13.70 -1.80 -5.38
N THR A 86 12.50 -2.01 -5.96
CA THR A 86 12.17 -1.55 -7.31
C THR A 86 12.34 -0.02 -7.42
N SER A 87 11.79 0.75 -6.48
CA SER A 87 11.91 2.22 -6.48
C SER A 87 13.35 2.71 -6.43
N VAL A 88 14.19 2.13 -5.55
CA VAL A 88 15.63 2.49 -5.48
C VAL A 88 16.35 2.11 -6.77
N LEU A 89 16.07 0.93 -7.33
CA LEU A 89 16.68 0.49 -8.59
C LEU A 89 16.33 1.42 -9.74
N ILE A 90 15.08 1.89 -9.83
CA ILE A 90 14.66 2.88 -10.83
C ILE A 90 15.50 4.16 -10.70
N VAL A 91 15.64 4.69 -9.48
CA VAL A 91 16.46 5.90 -9.25
C VAL A 91 17.92 5.68 -9.67
N VAL A 92 18.50 4.54 -9.31
CA VAL A 92 19.87 4.19 -9.73
C VAL A 92 19.99 4.12 -11.25
N LEU A 93 19.04 3.47 -11.93
CA LEU A 93 19.02 3.40 -13.39
C LEU A 93 18.89 4.79 -14.03
N LEU A 94 18.01 5.65 -13.52
CA LEU A 94 17.85 7.03 -14.00
C LEU A 94 19.15 7.83 -13.84
N LEU A 95 19.81 7.74 -12.67
CA LEU A 95 21.07 8.43 -12.42
C LEU A 95 22.18 7.95 -13.35
N LEU A 96 22.32 6.63 -13.54
CA LEU A 96 23.43 6.06 -14.30
C LEU A 96 23.25 6.15 -15.82
N THR A 97 22.03 6.37 -16.32
CA THR A 97 21.74 6.20 -17.75
C THR A 97 20.99 7.34 -18.43
N VAL A 98 20.30 8.20 -17.67
CA VAL A 98 19.51 9.33 -18.20
C VAL A 98 20.04 10.67 -17.71
N SER A 99 20.71 10.70 -16.56
CA SER A 99 21.13 11.97 -15.95
C SER A 99 22.35 12.61 -16.63
N ASP A 100 22.61 13.87 -16.33
CA ASP A 100 23.88 14.56 -16.64
C ASP A 100 25.11 13.91 -15.98
N SER A 101 24.91 13.03 -14.99
CA SER A 101 25.93 12.18 -14.37
C SER A 101 25.91 10.73 -14.90
N SER A 102 25.36 10.51 -16.10
CA SER A 102 25.33 9.18 -16.73
C SER A 102 26.74 8.61 -16.92
N LEU A 103 26.82 7.27 -16.95
CA LEU A 103 28.07 6.56 -17.22
C LEU A 103 28.65 7.00 -18.57
N TRP A 104 29.96 7.29 -18.60
CA TRP A 104 30.60 7.91 -19.76
C TRP A 104 30.41 7.13 -21.07
N PHE A 105 30.39 5.80 -21.01
CA PHE A 105 30.28 4.95 -22.20
C PHE A 105 28.87 4.90 -22.79
N LEU A 106 27.86 5.40 -22.06
CA LEU A 106 26.48 5.50 -22.52
C LEU A 106 26.18 6.84 -23.22
N THR A 107 27.11 7.79 -23.17
CA THR A 107 26.95 9.11 -23.78
C THR A 107 28.03 9.40 -24.83
N GLN A 108 29.19 8.73 -24.73
CA GLN A 108 30.27 8.87 -25.71
C GLN A 108 29.88 8.29 -27.08
N GLY A 109 30.19 9.03 -28.14
CA GLY A 109 30.03 8.59 -29.53
C GLY A 109 28.63 8.79 -30.13
N ILE A 110 27.71 9.44 -29.39
CA ILE A 110 26.36 9.76 -29.87
C ILE A 110 26.30 11.27 -30.11
N SER A 111 25.68 11.69 -31.22
CA SER A 111 25.48 13.11 -31.52
C SER A 111 24.56 13.76 -30.47
N THR A 112 24.70 15.06 -30.23
CA THR A 112 23.85 15.77 -29.23
C THR A 112 22.36 15.75 -29.60
N GLU A 113 22.06 15.69 -30.90
CA GLU A 113 20.69 15.66 -31.43
C GLU A 113 20.03 14.28 -31.22
N GLU A 114 20.77 13.20 -31.47
CA GLU A 114 20.28 11.83 -31.22
C GLU A 114 20.22 11.51 -29.72
N LEU A 115 21.17 12.02 -28.93
CA LEU A 115 21.21 11.76 -27.48
C LEU A 115 20.02 12.39 -26.76
N GLY A 116 19.67 13.62 -27.13
CA GLY A 116 18.61 14.40 -26.48
C GLY A 116 19.05 15.12 -25.21
N GLN A 117 18.07 15.64 -24.47
CA GLN A 117 18.33 16.41 -23.25
C GLN A 117 18.44 15.51 -22.01
N THR A 118 19.60 15.55 -21.34
CA THR A 118 19.82 14.86 -20.06
C THR A 118 19.06 15.52 -18.92
N VAL A 119 18.56 14.70 -18.00
CA VAL A 119 17.94 15.18 -16.76
C VAL A 119 19.01 15.52 -15.73
N LYS A 120 18.89 16.66 -15.03
CA LYS A 120 19.84 16.98 -13.95
C LYS A 120 19.74 15.95 -12.82
N TYR A 121 20.87 15.37 -12.40
CA TYR A 121 20.93 14.37 -11.33
C TYR A 121 20.32 14.88 -10.02
N LYS A 122 20.50 16.18 -9.72
CA LYS A 122 19.90 16.83 -8.54
C LYS A 122 18.38 16.75 -8.58
N SER A 123 17.76 16.98 -9.74
CA SER A 123 16.32 16.90 -9.91
C SER A 123 15.78 15.49 -9.62
N ILE A 124 16.53 14.46 -10.03
CA ILE A 124 16.20 13.06 -9.67
C ILE A 124 16.33 12.85 -8.17
N MET A 125 17.43 13.29 -7.56
CA MET A 125 17.67 13.12 -6.12
C MET A 125 16.70 13.90 -5.22
N HIS A 126 16.13 15.01 -5.69
CA HIS A 126 15.11 15.77 -4.96
C HIS A 126 13.88 14.91 -4.63
N CYS A 127 13.62 13.81 -5.36
CA CYS A 127 12.50 12.93 -5.07
C CYS A 127 12.55 12.31 -3.67
N PHE A 128 13.73 12.18 -3.04
CA PHE A 128 13.87 11.67 -1.68
C PHE A 128 13.48 12.67 -0.60
N ALA A 129 13.58 13.96 -0.89
CA ALA A 129 13.30 15.06 0.03
C ALA A 129 11.99 15.78 -0.30
N ASP A 130 11.10 15.09 -1.01
CA ASP A 130 9.79 15.62 -1.37
C ASP A 130 8.99 16.00 -0.10
N PRO A 131 8.37 17.19 -0.03
CA PRO A 131 7.60 17.63 1.13
C PRO A 131 6.53 16.63 1.58
N ILE A 132 5.98 15.85 0.66
CA ILE A 132 4.96 14.84 0.94
C ILE A 132 5.56 13.61 1.63
N ILE A 133 6.79 13.22 1.26
CA ILE A 133 7.52 12.19 1.99
C ILE A 133 7.81 12.66 3.41
N MET A 134 8.22 13.92 3.59
CA MET A 134 8.46 14.52 4.91
C MET A 134 7.18 14.54 5.76
N LEU A 135 6.03 14.87 5.16
CA LEU A 135 4.72 14.81 5.82
C LEU A 135 4.39 13.38 6.30
N PHE A 136 4.64 12.36 5.46
CA PHE A 136 4.46 10.95 5.86
C PHE A 136 5.35 10.54 7.01
N ILE A 137 6.63 10.93 6.98
CA ILE A 137 7.57 10.63 8.07
C ILE A 137 7.04 11.22 9.39
N GLY A 138 6.60 12.48 9.38
CA GLY A 138 5.98 13.11 10.54
C GLY A 138 4.71 12.37 11.02
N GLY A 139 3.81 12.01 10.09
CA GLY A 139 2.61 11.25 10.38
C GLY A 139 2.89 9.88 11.00
N PHE A 140 3.86 9.13 10.46
CA PHE A 140 4.25 7.83 11.02
C PHE A 140 4.90 7.95 12.39
N ILE A 141 5.73 8.98 12.63
CA ILE A 141 6.30 9.23 13.95
C ILE A 141 5.18 9.48 14.97
N LEU A 142 4.20 10.31 14.64
CA LEU A 142 3.04 10.58 15.50
C LEU A 142 2.22 9.30 15.77
N ALA A 143 1.95 8.52 14.73
CA ALA A 143 1.23 7.24 14.83
C ALA A 143 1.96 6.24 15.73
N ILE A 144 3.28 6.09 15.56
CA ILE A 144 4.11 5.20 16.39
C ILE A 144 4.17 5.71 17.83
N ALA A 145 4.26 7.02 18.06
CA ALA A 145 4.27 7.60 19.40
C ALA A 145 2.92 7.36 20.12
N ALA A 146 1.80 7.54 19.42
CA ALA A 146 0.47 7.22 19.96
C ALA A 146 0.35 5.73 20.34
N THR A 147 0.88 4.84 19.49
CA THR A 147 0.89 3.39 19.76
C THR A 147 1.78 3.04 20.95
N LYS A 148 3.00 3.58 21.02
CA LYS A 148 3.96 3.30 22.12
C LYS A 148 3.49 3.83 23.46
N SER A 149 2.78 4.96 23.47
CA SER A 149 2.20 5.53 24.69
C SER A 149 0.89 4.83 25.13
N GLY A 150 0.31 3.97 24.28
CA GLY A 150 -1.00 3.36 24.52
C GLY A 150 -2.18 4.34 24.42
N LEU A 151 -1.94 5.53 23.87
CA LEU A 151 -2.97 6.56 23.67
C LEU A 151 -4.07 6.04 22.74
N ASP A 152 -3.68 5.33 21.69
CA ASP A 152 -4.56 4.69 20.73
C ASP A 152 -5.54 3.70 21.40
N VAL A 153 -5.04 2.87 22.31
CA VAL A 153 -5.83 1.88 23.04
C VAL A 153 -6.81 2.55 24.00
N LEU A 154 -6.36 3.58 24.73
CA LEU A 154 -7.20 4.34 25.66
C LEU A 154 -8.32 5.08 24.92
N LEU A 155 -7.97 5.75 23.82
CA LEU A 155 -8.90 6.51 23.01
C LEU A 155 -9.94 5.58 22.36
N ALA A 156 -9.53 4.43 21.81
CA ALA A 156 -10.45 3.46 21.24
C ALA A 156 -11.49 2.97 22.25
N ARG A 157 -11.06 2.66 23.49
CA ARG A 157 -11.98 2.27 24.57
C ARG A 157 -12.99 3.38 24.88
N VAL A 158 -12.55 4.64 24.97
CA VAL A 158 -13.43 5.76 25.27
C VAL A 158 -14.42 6.00 24.12
N MET A 159 -13.93 5.98 22.88
CA MET A 159 -14.75 6.22 21.68
C MET A 159 -15.78 5.12 21.41
N LEU A 160 -15.54 3.87 21.86
CA LEU A 160 -16.50 2.78 21.69
C LEU A 160 -17.62 2.78 22.76
N ARG A 161 -17.43 3.43 23.91
CA ARG A 161 -18.43 3.46 25.01
C ARG A 161 -19.82 3.95 24.59
N PRO A 162 -19.98 5.01 23.76
CA PRO A 162 -21.29 5.56 23.42
C PRO A 162 -22.19 4.61 22.61
N PHE A 163 -21.62 3.59 21.95
CA PHE A 163 -22.34 2.70 21.05
C PHE A 163 -23.14 1.59 21.77
N GLY A 164 -23.05 1.50 23.09
CA GLY A 164 -23.87 0.63 23.93
C GLY A 164 -23.68 -0.87 23.64
N THR A 165 -24.75 -1.64 23.76
CA THR A 165 -24.72 -3.11 23.68
C THR A 165 -25.51 -3.71 22.51
N GLN A 166 -26.32 -2.91 21.81
CA GLN A 166 -27.07 -3.39 20.65
C GLN A 166 -26.13 -3.65 19.47
N SER A 167 -26.17 -4.86 18.90
CA SER A 167 -25.21 -5.31 17.88
C SER A 167 -25.09 -4.37 16.67
N ARG A 168 -26.20 -3.75 16.24
CA ARG A 168 -26.19 -2.78 15.12
C ARG A 168 -25.36 -1.53 15.41
N TYR A 169 -25.41 -1.03 16.64
CA TYR A 169 -24.69 0.18 17.05
C TYR A 169 -23.26 -0.17 17.43
N VAL A 170 -23.01 -1.35 18.00
CA VAL A 170 -21.66 -1.87 18.20
C VAL A 170 -20.94 -1.97 16.85
N LEU A 171 -21.59 -2.52 15.81
CA LEU A 171 -21.04 -2.55 14.46
C LEU A 171 -20.70 -1.14 13.94
N LEU A 172 -21.64 -0.19 14.08
CA LEU A 172 -21.40 1.21 13.70
C LEU A 172 -20.22 1.82 14.46
N GLY A 173 -20.11 1.53 15.75
CA GLY A 173 -19.00 1.99 16.60
C GLY A 173 -17.66 1.46 16.12
N PHE A 174 -17.57 0.16 15.82
CA PHE A 174 -16.36 -0.40 15.22
C PHE A 174 -16.03 0.25 13.88
N ILE A 175 -17.02 0.50 13.01
CA ILE A 175 -16.78 1.18 11.72
C ILE A 175 -16.24 2.59 11.92
N LEU A 176 -16.94 3.43 12.68
CA LEU A 176 -16.58 4.83 12.84
C LEU A 176 -15.26 5.01 13.59
N VAL A 177 -15.05 4.26 14.68
CA VAL A 177 -13.81 4.35 15.46
C VAL A 177 -12.63 3.85 14.65
N THR A 178 -12.76 2.71 13.95
CA THR A 178 -11.71 2.21 13.05
C THR A 178 -11.38 3.25 11.99
N ALA A 179 -12.39 3.87 11.37
CA ALA A 179 -12.15 4.87 10.34
C ALA A 179 -11.38 6.09 10.85
N VAL A 180 -11.72 6.61 12.04
CA VAL A 180 -11.00 7.72 12.67
C VAL A 180 -9.54 7.36 12.92
N PHE A 181 -9.26 6.18 13.47
CA PHE A 181 -7.87 5.76 13.64
C PHE A 181 -7.13 5.63 12.31
N SER A 182 -7.79 5.10 11.28
CA SER A 182 -7.18 4.93 9.95
C SER A 182 -6.90 6.24 9.22
N MET A 183 -7.47 7.37 9.66
CA MET A 183 -7.12 8.70 9.14
C MET A 183 -5.72 9.15 9.60
N PHE A 184 -5.17 8.58 10.65
CA PHE A 184 -3.90 9.03 11.24
C PHE A 184 -2.88 7.90 11.42
N LEU A 185 -3.35 6.66 11.53
CA LEU A 185 -2.55 5.44 11.53
C LEU A 185 -2.69 4.74 10.18
N SER A 186 -1.74 3.86 9.85
CA SER A 186 -1.87 3.04 8.65
C SER A 186 -3.05 2.08 8.74
N ASN A 187 -3.71 1.81 7.61
CA ASN A 187 -4.86 0.90 7.54
C ASN A 187 -4.56 -0.46 8.18
N THR A 188 -3.36 -1.00 7.93
CA THR A 188 -2.91 -2.29 8.47
C THR A 188 -2.73 -2.24 9.99
N ALA A 189 -2.11 -1.18 10.53
CA ALA A 189 -1.92 -1.02 11.97
C ALA A 189 -3.25 -0.85 12.69
N THR A 190 -4.12 0.01 12.15
CA THR A 190 -5.48 0.22 12.66
C THR A 190 -6.29 -1.07 12.67
N ALA A 191 -6.27 -1.84 11.58
CA ALA A 191 -7.00 -3.10 11.50
C ALA A 191 -6.51 -4.12 12.54
N ALA A 192 -5.19 -4.27 12.67
CA ALA A 192 -4.60 -5.17 13.66
C ALA A 192 -5.02 -4.77 15.08
N MET A 193 -4.92 -3.48 15.43
CA MET A 193 -5.35 -2.95 16.72
C MET A 193 -6.84 -3.22 16.97
N MET A 194 -7.72 -2.86 16.04
CA MET A 194 -9.17 -2.99 16.21
C MET A 194 -9.62 -4.46 16.30
N LEU A 195 -8.93 -5.39 15.66
CA LEU A 195 -9.19 -6.83 15.82
C LEU A 195 -8.92 -7.32 17.25
N THR A 196 -7.91 -6.77 17.93
CA THR A 196 -7.67 -7.09 19.35
C THR A 196 -8.84 -6.64 20.22
N PHE A 197 -9.42 -5.47 19.95
CA PHE A 197 -10.61 -4.96 20.64
C PHE A 197 -11.89 -5.72 20.32
N LEU A 198 -11.99 -6.29 19.12
CA LEU A 198 -13.14 -7.06 18.70
C LEU A 198 -13.20 -8.44 19.40
N THR A 199 -12.05 -8.99 19.79
CA THR A 199 -11.95 -10.35 20.35
C THR A 199 -12.88 -10.60 21.56
N PRO A 200 -12.94 -9.74 22.59
CA PRO A 200 -13.90 -9.91 23.70
C PRO A 200 -15.36 -9.84 23.26
N VAL A 201 -15.68 -8.98 22.29
CA VAL A 201 -17.06 -8.81 21.79
C VAL A 201 -17.54 -10.07 21.05
N LEU A 202 -16.66 -10.71 20.27
CA LEU A 202 -16.97 -11.94 19.55
C LEU A 202 -17.27 -13.13 20.49
N LYS A 203 -16.77 -13.12 21.72
CA LYS A 203 -17.05 -14.17 22.73
C LYS A 203 -18.48 -14.09 23.27
N VAL A 204 -19.06 -12.89 23.33
CA VAL A 204 -20.41 -12.66 23.87
C VAL A 204 -21.50 -12.95 22.82
N LEU A 205 -21.16 -12.90 21.53
CA LEU A 205 -22.11 -13.10 20.44
C LEU A 205 -22.48 -14.59 20.25
N PRO A 206 -23.76 -14.87 19.90
CA PRO A 206 -24.24 -16.21 19.62
C PRO A 206 -23.44 -16.88 18.50
N ALA A 207 -23.40 -18.22 18.52
CA ALA A 207 -22.54 -19.02 17.64
C ALA A 207 -23.00 -19.07 16.17
N ASP A 208 -24.04 -18.34 15.77
CA ASP A 208 -24.65 -18.41 14.43
C ASP A 208 -23.79 -17.77 13.31
N GLY A 209 -22.57 -17.34 13.64
CA GLY A 209 -21.47 -17.05 12.71
C GLY A 209 -21.61 -15.75 11.94
N LYS A 210 -22.78 -15.43 11.39
CA LYS A 210 -22.99 -14.30 10.48
C LYS A 210 -22.68 -12.95 11.13
N GLY A 211 -23.19 -12.70 12.34
CA GLY A 211 -22.90 -11.46 13.07
C GLY A 211 -21.42 -11.30 13.44
N LYS A 212 -20.73 -12.42 13.75
CA LYS A 212 -19.29 -12.43 14.03
C LYS A 212 -18.46 -12.08 12.78
N ILE A 213 -18.85 -12.64 11.64
CA ILE A 213 -18.23 -12.33 10.34
C ILE A 213 -18.47 -10.86 10.00
N GLY A 214 -19.69 -10.35 10.15
CA GLY A 214 -20.02 -8.95 9.87
C GLY A 214 -19.17 -7.96 10.67
N LEU A 215 -18.98 -8.21 11.97
CA LEU A 215 -18.10 -7.38 12.81
C LEU A 215 -16.62 -7.50 12.43
N ALA A 216 -16.13 -8.71 12.14
CA ALA A 216 -14.75 -8.91 11.72
C ALA A 216 -14.45 -8.25 10.37
N MET A 217 -15.41 -8.29 9.44
CA MET A 217 -15.32 -7.66 8.11
C MET A 217 -15.45 -6.13 8.17
N ALA A 218 -16.16 -5.60 9.17
CA ALA A 218 -16.32 -4.16 9.33
C ALA A 218 -14.99 -3.42 9.52
N ILE A 219 -14.04 -4.04 10.22
CA ILE A 219 -12.73 -3.45 10.52
C ILE A 219 -11.91 -3.19 9.24
N PRO A 220 -11.57 -4.18 8.40
CA PRO A 220 -10.79 -3.92 7.19
C PRO A 220 -11.50 -3.01 6.19
N VAL A 221 -12.84 -3.06 6.12
CA VAL A 221 -13.62 -2.13 5.28
C VAL A 221 -13.48 -0.71 5.80
N ALA A 222 -13.72 -0.50 7.09
CA ALA A 222 -13.64 0.82 7.71
C ALA A 222 -12.23 1.39 7.73
N ALA A 223 -11.19 0.56 7.90
CA ALA A 223 -9.80 1.00 7.83
C ALA A 223 -9.46 1.53 6.43
N ASN A 224 -9.81 0.79 5.37
CA ASN A 224 -9.54 1.25 4.00
C ASN A 224 -10.33 2.51 3.65
N VAL A 225 -11.62 2.58 3.97
CA VAL A 225 -12.44 3.76 3.70
C VAL A 225 -12.00 4.96 4.55
N GLY A 226 -11.71 4.74 5.84
CA GLY A 226 -11.27 5.78 6.76
C GLY A 226 -9.97 6.46 6.35
N GLY A 227 -9.02 5.69 5.81
CA GLY A 227 -7.74 6.22 5.31
C GLY A 227 -7.89 7.22 4.15
N MET A 228 -9.06 7.30 3.50
CA MET A 228 -9.33 8.30 2.47
C MET A 228 -9.58 9.71 3.05
N GLY A 229 -9.96 9.80 4.33
CA GLY A 229 -10.42 11.04 4.94
C GLY A 229 -9.36 12.13 5.09
N THR A 230 -8.08 11.77 5.12
CA THR A 230 -6.95 12.70 5.28
C THR A 230 -5.83 12.40 4.29
N PRO A 231 -4.99 13.39 3.93
CA PRO A 231 -3.83 13.16 3.07
C PRO A 231 -2.81 12.13 3.61
N ILE A 232 -2.70 12.01 4.93
CA ILE A 232 -1.72 11.14 5.60
C ILE A 232 -2.23 9.71 5.86
N GLY A 233 -3.52 9.45 5.68
CA GLY A 233 -4.10 8.13 5.96
C GLY A 233 -3.56 7.02 5.06
N THR A 234 -3.29 7.33 3.77
CA THR A 234 -2.75 6.34 2.82
C THR A 234 -1.85 6.97 1.75
N PRO A 235 -0.78 6.29 1.28
CA PRO A 235 0.14 6.81 0.26
C PRO A 235 -0.52 7.37 -1.01
N PRO A 236 -1.57 6.74 -1.60
CA PRO A 236 -2.24 7.28 -2.78
C PRO A 236 -2.79 8.69 -2.61
N ASN A 237 -3.28 9.06 -1.42
CA ASN A 237 -3.87 10.39 -1.19
C ASN A 237 -2.82 11.48 -1.34
N ALA A 238 -1.65 11.27 -0.75
CA ALA A 238 -0.61 12.27 -0.82
C ALA A 238 0.07 12.29 -2.20
N ILE A 239 0.18 11.14 -2.89
CA ILE A 239 0.60 11.12 -4.30
C ILE A 239 -0.38 11.93 -5.15
N ALA A 240 -1.69 11.76 -4.95
CA ALA A 240 -2.68 12.59 -5.64
C ALA A 240 -2.50 14.07 -5.31
N LEU A 241 -2.32 14.42 -4.03
CA LEU A 241 -2.06 15.80 -3.60
C LEU A 241 -0.82 16.39 -4.29
N LYS A 242 0.25 15.59 -4.47
CA LYS A 242 1.45 15.99 -5.22
C LYS A 242 1.11 16.46 -6.62
N TYR A 243 0.43 15.62 -7.38
CA TYR A 243 0.13 15.88 -8.79
C TYR A 243 -0.94 16.96 -8.98
N LEU A 244 -1.91 17.06 -8.07
CA LEU A 244 -2.91 18.13 -8.08
C LEU A 244 -2.30 19.51 -7.81
N ASN A 245 -1.24 19.55 -6.99
CA ASN A 245 -0.54 20.77 -6.63
C ASN A 245 0.73 21.02 -7.45
N ASP A 246 0.99 20.21 -8.48
CA ASP A 246 2.14 20.40 -9.34
C ASP A 246 2.01 21.77 -10.06
N PRO A 247 3.01 22.68 -9.92
CA PRO A 247 3.00 23.97 -10.61
C PRO A 247 2.97 23.86 -12.13
N GLU A 248 3.51 22.77 -12.70
CA GLU A 248 3.47 22.50 -14.14
C GLU A 248 2.16 21.79 -14.56
N GLY A 249 1.37 21.34 -13.58
CA GLY A 249 0.09 20.66 -13.76
C GLY A 249 -1.10 21.55 -13.44
N LEU A 250 -2.02 21.04 -12.62
CA LEU A 250 -3.26 21.72 -12.27
C LEU A 250 -3.05 22.89 -11.28
N ASN A 251 -1.91 22.93 -10.59
CA ASN A 251 -1.51 23.98 -9.64
C ASN A 251 -2.63 24.42 -8.68
N LEU A 252 -3.40 23.46 -8.15
CA LEU A 252 -4.60 23.75 -7.35
C LEU A 252 -4.26 24.24 -5.94
N ASN A 253 -3.02 24.04 -5.49
CA ASN A 253 -2.52 24.43 -4.17
C ASN A 253 -3.42 23.99 -3.00
N ILE A 254 -3.99 22.79 -3.13
CA ILE A 254 -4.88 22.15 -2.16
C ILE A 254 -4.10 21.90 -0.87
N GLY A 255 -4.55 22.52 0.22
CA GLY A 255 -4.01 22.29 1.55
C GLY A 255 -4.57 21.04 2.23
N PHE A 256 -4.00 20.68 3.38
CA PHE A 256 -4.50 19.57 4.21
C PHE A 256 -5.97 19.73 4.63
N GLY A 257 -6.35 20.93 5.06
CA GLY A 257 -7.72 21.23 5.49
C GLY A 257 -8.72 21.23 4.34
N GLU A 258 -8.29 21.64 3.15
CA GLU A 258 -9.13 21.62 1.95
C GLU A 258 -9.35 20.20 1.45
N TRP A 259 -8.32 19.35 1.45
CA TRP A 259 -8.52 17.92 1.19
C TRP A 259 -9.57 17.32 2.12
N MET A 260 -9.48 17.61 3.42
CA MET A 260 -10.43 17.11 4.42
C MET A 260 -11.85 17.64 4.20
N SER A 261 -12.02 18.89 3.78
CA SER A 261 -13.37 19.45 3.57
C SER A 261 -14.14 18.71 2.48
N PHE A 262 -13.45 18.17 1.47
CA PHE A 262 -14.05 17.33 0.43
C PHE A 262 -14.11 15.85 0.81
N MET A 263 -13.00 15.29 1.30
CA MET A 263 -12.86 13.84 1.46
C MET A 263 -13.50 13.32 2.74
N LEU A 264 -13.58 14.12 3.81
CA LEU A 264 -14.19 13.69 5.06
C LEU A 264 -15.70 13.47 4.92
N PRO A 265 -16.51 14.38 4.33
CA PRO A 265 -17.92 14.12 4.07
C PRO A 265 -18.15 12.89 3.19
N TYR A 266 -17.36 12.74 2.12
CA TYR A 266 -17.40 11.58 1.25
C TYR A 266 -17.14 10.28 2.02
N THR A 267 -16.08 10.25 2.84
CA THR A 267 -15.71 9.10 3.67
C THR A 267 -16.84 8.72 4.62
N ILE A 268 -17.46 9.70 5.29
CA ILE A 268 -18.60 9.47 6.20
C ILE A 268 -19.76 8.80 5.46
N ILE A 269 -20.13 9.31 4.28
CA ILE A 269 -21.21 8.74 3.47
C ILE A 269 -20.91 7.28 3.10
N VAL A 270 -19.70 6.99 2.64
CA VAL A 270 -19.28 5.62 2.28
C VAL A 270 -19.29 4.69 3.50
N LEU A 271 -18.90 5.16 4.68
CA LEU A 271 -18.94 4.37 5.92
C LEU A 271 -20.39 4.02 6.32
N PHE A 272 -21.33 4.94 6.16
CA PHE A 272 -22.75 4.65 6.42
C PHE A 272 -23.34 3.66 5.40
N ILE A 273 -22.96 3.78 4.13
CA ILE A 273 -23.32 2.81 3.09
C ILE A 273 -22.75 1.43 3.44
N ALA A 274 -21.47 1.36 3.81
CA ALA A 274 -20.82 0.13 4.23
C ALA A 274 -21.51 -0.49 5.46
N TRP A 275 -21.87 0.31 6.45
CA TRP A 275 -22.63 -0.14 7.62
C TRP A 275 -23.96 -0.77 7.22
N PHE A 276 -24.71 -0.13 6.33
CA PHE A 276 -25.99 -0.65 5.85
C PHE A 276 -25.84 -1.96 5.06
N ILE A 277 -24.85 -2.03 4.17
CA ILE A 277 -24.53 -3.24 3.39
C ILE A 277 -24.17 -4.39 4.34
N LEU A 278 -23.29 -4.14 5.31
CA LEU A 278 -22.87 -5.16 6.29
C LEU A 278 -24.04 -5.66 7.14
N LEU A 279 -24.95 -4.77 7.56
CA LEU A 279 -26.17 -5.18 8.28
C LEU A 279 -27.08 -6.09 7.45
N ARG A 280 -27.21 -5.82 6.13
CA ARG A 280 -28.04 -6.65 5.24
C ARG A 280 -27.39 -7.99 4.90
N LEU A 281 -26.09 -8.01 4.63
CA LEU A 281 -25.37 -9.25 4.28
C LEU A 281 -25.15 -10.15 5.51
N PHE A 282 -24.94 -9.53 6.68
CA PHE A 282 -24.61 -10.21 7.93
C PHE A 282 -25.58 -9.81 9.07
N PRO A 283 -26.88 -10.17 8.95
CA PRO A 283 -27.87 -9.76 9.93
C PRO A 283 -27.58 -10.39 11.31
N PHE A 284 -27.66 -9.57 12.36
CA PHE A 284 -27.59 -10.04 13.74
C PHE A 284 -28.93 -10.66 14.13
N LYS A 285 -28.95 -11.93 14.51
CA LYS A 285 -30.14 -12.51 15.16
C LYS A 285 -30.22 -12.03 16.60
N THR A 286 -31.32 -11.37 16.94
CA THR A 286 -31.61 -10.97 18.32
C THR A 286 -31.80 -12.24 19.16
N LYS A 287 -31.21 -12.30 20.37
CA LYS A 287 -31.66 -13.28 21.38
C LYS A 287 -33.14 -13.01 21.62
N LYS A 288 -34.02 -13.93 21.22
CA LYS A 288 -35.35 -14.00 21.82
C LYS A 288 -35.12 -14.39 23.28
N TYR A 289 -35.40 -13.46 24.18
CA TYR A 289 -35.54 -13.76 25.60
C TYR A 289 -36.83 -14.55 25.81
#